data_AF-S7TG61-F1
#
_entry.id   AF-S7TG61-F1
#
_cell.length_a   1.000
_cell.length_b   1.000
_cell.length_c   1.000
_cell.angle_alpha   90.00
_cell.angle_beta   90.00
_cell.angle_gamma   90.00
#
_symmetry.space_group_name_H-M   'P 1'
#
loop_
_entity.id
_entity.type
_entity.pdbx_description
1 polymer ?
#
loop_
_entity_poly.entity_id
_entity_poly.type
_entity_poly.pdbx_seq_one_letter_code
_entity_poly.pdbx_strand_id
1 'polypeptide(L)'
;MATHTVICTAPWRTITLAENRYRPCCRIVAGEYSRFPTTQEELMAHVNSPFMRELRRQVHAKEIGGTICESCVRSGMNEPELYDYRHMADPRLLERIDKTRDAVRRGAEVLNEPPLELGFSFPGVCNIHCKMCTVHSYSKLGKRRIGNVFLDDAKALLSSVGFENVATLRIGGGEPLFNPATLEMMEYAAERMHPETVLSTGTNGKELARRIDLLKRFPNLDMNISVDAVGSAYETIRVGIAWETILENLRLVSETARNFPNWHITTRTVLMRTSLPSLPELVGLFLDHGFKPLFAPIFGDFYDENIYWYSGLLADMDWKAHFAEAIAVAKSRGSDGVAGELAFRLAELRRQIEKGDYGYYRASPTQFRRFADWCERHFAGKRIALFGMTEEIGYFLHYYHSVKTSFTIGAIALLEDIPAQVTGVLGIDRVPPETLADWQGPILVSCDSRSFGRYMDYARDTYPMDRVAVLSSDTVEADVPGVLERVGDAPVVLFGAGGFSAMLLRSTHLSRANIVAFSDNDKAKWGTRFEGKPVVAPALIPEVARDVIVCSRAYEYDIARSLQNAHGDRLAVHTLFS
;
A
#
# COMPACT_ATOMS: atom_id res chain seq x y z
N MET A 1 -1.79 -19.78 25.08
CA MET A 1 -1.50 -18.50 24.40
C MET A 1 -1.82 -17.39 25.38
N ALA A 2 -0.86 -16.51 25.69
CA ALA A 2 -1.16 -15.34 26.50
C ALA A 2 -2.24 -14.52 25.78
N THR A 3 -3.38 -14.27 26.42
CA THR A 3 -4.42 -13.43 25.85
C THR A 3 -3.93 -12.00 25.89
N HIS A 4 -3.34 -11.51 24.80
CA HIS A 4 -2.92 -10.12 24.70
C HIS A 4 -4.12 -9.19 24.96
N THR A 5 -3.87 -8.13 25.73
CA THR A 5 -4.88 -7.14 26.14
C THR A 5 -5.44 -6.35 24.96
N VAL A 6 -4.65 -6.17 23.90
CA VAL A 6 -5.05 -5.46 22.66
C VAL A 6 -4.64 -6.27 21.42
N ILE A 7 -5.33 -6.05 20.30
CA ILE A 7 -4.98 -6.67 19.01
C ILE A 7 -3.68 -6.09 18.43
N CYS A 8 -3.51 -4.77 18.51
CA CYS A 8 -2.38 -4.06 17.95
C CYS A 8 -2.14 -2.76 18.74
N THR A 9 -0.89 -2.42 19.01
CA THR A 9 -0.50 -1.21 19.76
C THR A 9 -0.21 -0.01 18.86
N ALA A 10 -0.02 -0.21 17.55
CA ALA A 10 0.41 0.82 16.60
C ALA A 10 -0.39 2.14 16.68
N PRO A 11 -1.74 2.15 16.77
CA PRO A 11 -2.52 3.39 16.82
C PRO A 11 -2.28 4.30 18.05
N TRP A 12 -1.65 3.78 19.11
CA TRP A 12 -1.31 4.54 20.31
C TRP A 12 0.13 5.05 20.32
N ARG A 13 1.03 4.39 19.58
CA ARG A 13 2.47 4.60 19.73
C ARG A 13 3.14 5.16 18.48
N THR A 14 2.49 5.10 17.32
CA THR A 14 3.13 5.42 16.04
C THR A 14 2.32 6.42 15.24
N ILE A 15 3.01 7.38 14.64
CA ILE A 15 2.50 8.16 13.50
C ILE A 15 3.61 8.32 12.47
N THR A 16 3.30 8.07 11.20
CA THR A 16 4.19 8.31 10.06
C THR A 16 3.60 9.36 9.15
N LEU A 17 4.38 10.41 8.87
CA LEU A 17 4.02 11.55 8.05
C LEU A 17 4.68 11.42 6.67
N ALA A 18 3.95 11.75 5.61
CA ALA A 18 4.46 11.87 4.25
C ALA A 18 4.19 13.28 3.71
N GLU A 19 4.36 13.56 2.43
CA GLU A 19 4.19 14.92 1.92
C GLU A 19 2.82 15.55 2.20
N ASN A 20 1.73 14.78 2.10
CA ASN A 20 0.36 15.28 2.23
C ASN A 20 -0.57 14.37 3.07
N ARG A 21 -0.01 13.37 3.78
CA ARG A 21 -0.81 12.34 4.46
C ARG A 21 -0.12 11.76 5.67
N TYR A 22 -0.90 11.20 6.58
CA TYR A 22 -0.41 10.54 7.78
C TYR A 22 -0.98 9.13 7.94
N ARG A 23 -0.23 8.30 8.66
CA ARG A 23 -0.49 6.86 8.82
C ARG A 23 -0.17 6.41 10.25
N PRO A 24 -1.01 5.58 10.89
CA PRO A 24 -0.70 4.94 12.17
C PRO A 24 0.19 3.70 12.01
N CYS A 25 0.27 3.14 10.80
CA CYS A 25 0.98 1.90 10.52
C CYS A 25 1.29 1.76 9.02
N CYS A 26 1.89 0.63 8.62
CA CYS A 26 2.23 0.35 7.21
C CYS A 26 1.02 0.12 6.29
N ARG A 27 -0.20 -0.02 6.84
CA ARG A 27 -1.41 -0.45 6.09
C ARG A 27 -2.45 0.64 5.90
N ILE A 28 -2.56 1.57 6.85
CA ILE A 28 -3.66 2.52 6.91
C ILE A 28 -3.18 3.91 6.52
N VAL A 29 -3.88 4.56 5.60
CA VAL A 29 -3.84 6.01 5.43
C VAL A 29 -4.94 6.58 6.32
N ALA A 30 -4.57 7.27 7.39
CA ALA A 30 -5.54 7.80 8.35
C ALA A 30 -6.18 9.11 7.88
N GLY A 31 -5.45 9.88 7.07
CA GLY A 31 -5.98 11.09 6.46
C GLY A 31 -4.91 11.87 5.71
N GLU A 32 -5.34 12.99 5.18
CA GLU A 32 -4.53 13.95 4.44
C GLU A 32 -4.48 15.29 5.17
N TYR A 33 -3.49 16.11 4.86
CA TYR A 33 -3.39 17.49 5.34
C TYR A 33 -3.03 18.44 4.21
N SER A 34 -3.49 19.69 4.34
CA SER A 34 -3.21 20.75 3.37
C SER A 34 -1.83 21.36 3.51
N ARG A 35 -1.27 21.28 4.71
CA ARG A 35 0.08 21.71 5.05
C ARG A 35 0.68 20.67 5.98
N PHE A 36 1.96 20.38 5.79
CA PHE A 36 2.70 19.49 6.68
C PHE A 36 2.73 20.08 8.10
N PRO A 37 2.47 19.29 9.16
CA PRO A 37 2.50 19.79 10.54
C PRO A 37 3.93 20.14 10.96
N THR A 38 4.13 21.34 11.47
CA THR A 38 5.44 21.88 11.90
C THR A 38 5.55 22.04 13.43
N THR A 39 4.46 21.84 14.16
CA THR A 39 4.41 21.95 15.62
C THR A 39 3.80 20.71 16.26
N GLN A 40 4.09 20.50 17.56
CA GLN A 40 3.48 19.42 18.33
C GLN A 40 1.95 19.55 18.38
N GLU A 41 1.41 20.75 18.50
CA GLU A 41 -0.05 20.98 18.52
C GLU A 41 -0.71 20.51 17.21
N GLU A 42 -0.14 20.89 16.07
CA GLU A 42 -0.61 20.45 14.74
C GLU A 42 -0.50 18.92 14.59
N LEU A 43 0.60 18.32 15.06
CA LEU A 43 0.75 16.86 15.08
C LEU A 43 -0.33 16.19 15.92
N MET A 44 -0.60 16.72 17.12
CA MET A 44 -1.58 16.15 18.04
C MET A 44 -3.00 16.24 17.50
N ALA A 45 -3.33 17.26 16.70
CA ALA A 45 -4.60 17.33 15.99
C ALA A 45 -4.80 16.13 15.04
N HIS A 46 -3.75 15.67 14.36
CA HIS A 46 -3.80 14.48 13.51
C HIS A 46 -3.81 13.17 14.32
N VAL A 47 -2.98 13.08 15.36
CA VAL A 47 -2.94 11.94 16.29
C VAL A 47 -4.31 11.70 16.95
N ASN A 48 -5.06 12.76 17.22
CA ASN A 48 -6.40 12.73 17.81
C ASN A 48 -7.53 13.03 16.81
N SER A 49 -7.26 12.88 15.51
CA SER A 49 -8.30 12.99 14.48
C SER A 49 -9.45 12.02 14.76
N PRO A 50 -10.68 12.32 14.29
CA PRO A 50 -11.82 11.42 14.46
C PRO A 50 -11.54 9.99 14.00
N PHE A 51 -10.81 9.84 12.88
CA PHE A 51 -10.39 8.54 12.36
C PHE A 51 -9.47 7.79 13.34
N MET A 52 -8.44 8.45 13.88
CA MET A 52 -7.48 7.80 14.79
C MET A 52 -8.13 7.41 16.12
N ARG A 53 -9.07 8.21 16.62
CA ARG A 53 -9.87 7.91 17.83
C ARG A 53 -10.72 6.67 17.62
N GLU A 54 -11.43 6.61 16.49
CA GLU A 54 -12.26 5.45 16.13
C GLU A 54 -11.41 4.20 15.90
N LEU A 55 -10.25 4.33 15.24
CA LEU A 55 -9.31 3.22 15.06
C LEU A 55 -8.84 2.65 16.41
N ARG A 56 -8.49 3.50 17.37
CA ARG A 56 -8.11 3.08 18.73
C ARG A 56 -9.26 2.36 19.43
N ARG A 57 -10.48 2.92 19.35
CA ARG A 57 -11.68 2.30 19.91
C ARG A 57 -11.91 0.89 19.33
N GLN A 58 -11.92 0.75 18.00
CA GLN A 58 -12.13 -0.52 17.30
C GLN A 58 -11.08 -1.58 17.63
N VAL A 59 -9.79 -1.20 17.58
CA VAL A 59 -8.68 -2.11 17.85
C VAL A 59 -8.67 -2.58 19.30
N HIS A 60 -9.02 -1.71 20.25
CA HIS A 60 -9.13 -2.05 21.66
C HIS A 60 -10.35 -2.94 21.94
N ALA A 61 -11.52 -2.59 21.40
CA ALA A 61 -12.76 -3.35 21.54
C ALA A 61 -12.75 -4.68 20.75
N LYS A 62 -11.72 -4.93 19.94
CA LYS A 62 -11.61 -6.09 19.03
C LYS A 62 -12.67 -6.10 17.94
N GLU A 63 -13.23 -4.95 17.62
CA GLU A 63 -14.25 -4.72 16.58
C GLU A 63 -13.60 -4.39 15.24
N ILE A 64 -12.71 -5.27 14.76
CA ILE A 64 -11.96 -5.05 13.51
C ILE A 64 -12.58 -5.73 12.30
N GLY A 65 -13.67 -6.49 12.47
CA GLY A 65 -14.34 -7.18 11.38
C GLY A 65 -14.80 -6.18 10.32
N GLY A 66 -14.46 -6.41 9.06
CA GLY A 66 -14.78 -5.44 8.01
C GLY A 66 -13.74 -4.33 7.80
N THR A 67 -12.61 -4.37 8.50
CA THR A 67 -11.55 -3.33 8.40
C THR A 67 -10.24 -3.87 7.78
N ILE A 68 -9.33 -2.96 7.40
CA ILE A 68 -7.97 -3.33 6.96
C ILE A 68 -7.18 -4.02 8.09
N CYS A 69 -7.47 -3.71 9.36
CA CYS A 69 -6.83 -4.35 10.51
C CYS A 69 -7.10 -5.86 10.55
N GLU A 70 -8.30 -6.31 10.14
CA GLU A 70 -8.62 -7.74 10.05
C GLU A 70 -7.64 -8.49 9.15
N SER A 71 -7.36 -7.97 7.95
CA SER A 71 -6.38 -8.56 7.05
C SER A 71 -4.98 -8.60 7.65
N CYS A 72 -4.57 -7.50 8.29
CA CYS A 72 -3.27 -7.40 8.93
C CYS A 72 -3.08 -8.50 10.01
N VAL A 73 -4.09 -8.70 10.85
CA VAL A 73 -4.11 -9.72 11.91
C VAL A 73 -4.14 -11.13 11.31
N ARG A 74 -4.98 -11.39 10.30
CA ARG A 74 -5.02 -12.68 9.60
C ARG A 74 -3.68 -13.05 8.96
N SER A 75 -2.93 -12.05 8.53
CA SER A 75 -1.59 -12.20 7.94
C SER A 75 -0.47 -12.28 8.98
N GLY A 76 -0.78 -12.20 10.28
CA GLY A 76 0.21 -12.21 11.37
C GLY A 76 1.14 -11.00 11.39
N MET A 77 0.68 -9.85 10.87
CA MET A 77 1.47 -8.61 10.79
C MET A 77 1.11 -7.57 11.86
N ASN A 78 0.14 -7.87 12.72
CA ASN A 78 -0.21 -6.99 13.84
C ASN A 78 0.90 -7.01 14.91
N GLU A 79 1.00 -5.92 15.66
CA GLU A 79 1.98 -5.77 16.74
C GLU A 79 1.23 -5.68 18.07
N PRO A 80 0.94 -6.82 18.74
CA PRO A 80 0.14 -6.83 19.96
C PRO A 80 0.89 -6.30 21.19
N GLU A 81 2.19 -6.04 21.05
CA GLU A 81 3.08 -5.55 22.08
C GLU A 81 3.72 -4.22 21.64
N LEU A 82 4.21 -3.45 22.60
CA LEU A 82 5.07 -2.31 22.29
C LEU A 82 6.43 -2.83 21.81
N TYR A 83 7.14 -2.00 21.04
CA TYR A 83 8.55 -2.26 20.72
C TYR A 83 9.37 -2.49 22.01
N ASP A 84 10.44 -3.26 21.87
CA ASP A 84 11.32 -3.59 22.98
C ASP A 84 12.22 -2.40 23.34
N TYR A 85 11.73 -1.59 24.29
CA TYR A 85 12.44 -0.44 24.83
C TYR A 85 13.30 -0.78 26.06
N ARG A 86 13.63 -2.06 26.33
CA ARG A 86 14.41 -2.45 27.53
C ARG A 86 15.82 -1.85 27.59
N HIS A 87 16.36 -1.39 26.46
CA HIS A 87 17.65 -0.71 26.39
C HIS A 87 17.58 0.76 26.85
N MET A 88 16.39 1.34 26.97
CA MET A 88 16.20 2.71 27.43
C MET A 88 16.33 2.78 28.95
N ALA A 89 17.05 3.79 29.44
CA ALA A 89 17.28 4.06 30.86
C ALA A 89 16.91 5.49 31.24
N ASP A 90 16.71 6.39 30.27
CA ASP A 90 16.30 7.77 30.55
C ASP A 90 14.92 7.81 31.25
N PRO A 91 14.81 8.44 32.44
CA PRO A 91 13.57 8.47 33.20
C PRO A 91 12.39 9.10 32.44
N ARG A 92 12.62 10.07 31.56
CA ARG A 92 11.54 10.73 30.81
C ARG A 92 11.00 9.80 29.72
N LEU A 93 11.88 9.11 29.00
CA LEU A 93 11.47 8.11 28.02
C LEU A 93 10.75 6.93 28.67
N LEU A 94 11.25 6.44 29.82
CA LEU A 94 10.59 5.40 30.60
C LEU A 94 9.18 5.83 31.06
N GLU A 95 9.03 7.04 31.58
CA GLU A 95 7.72 7.59 31.94
C GLU A 95 6.78 7.64 30.72
N ARG A 96 7.27 8.06 29.55
CA ARG A 96 6.47 8.10 28.32
C ARG A 96 6.06 6.71 27.83
N ILE A 97 6.95 5.73 27.93
CA ILE A 97 6.66 4.33 27.61
C ILE A 97 5.55 3.80 28.53
N ASP A 98 5.65 4.08 29.83
CA ASP A 98 4.66 3.66 30.82
C ASP A 98 3.30 4.32 30.58
N LYS A 99 3.27 5.64 30.30
CA LYS A 99 2.05 6.36 29.90
C LYS A 99 1.42 5.76 28.64
N THR A 100 2.23 5.41 27.63
CA THR A 100 1.74 4.79 26.40
C THR A 100 1.19 3.39 26.66
N ARG A 101 1.86 2.60 27.50
CA ARG A 101 1.40 1.27 27.91
C ARG A 101 0.07 1.35 28.65
N ASP A 102 -0.09 2.31 29.55
CA ASP A 102 -1.35 2.58 30.25
C ASP A 102 -2.46 3.03 29.29
N ALA A 103 -2.15 3.92 28.34
CA ALA A 103 -3.09 4.36 27.32
C ALA A 103 -3.60 3.19 26.46
N VAL A 104 -2.71 2.29 26.03
CA VAL A 104 -3.08 1.06 25.31
C VAL A 104 -3.97 0.16 26.18
N ARG A 105 -3.55 -0.08 27.43
CA ARG A 105 -4.26 -0.95 28.37
C ARG A 105 -5.69 -0.44 28.65
N ARG A 106 -5.88 0.87 28.77
CA ARG A 106 -7.18 1.50 29.02
C ARG A 106 -7.98 1.78 27.74
N GLY A 107 -7.41 1.52 26.57
CA GLY A 107 -8.07 1.82 25.29
C GLY A 107 -8.29 3.31 25.06
N ALA A 108 -7.37 4.17 25.53
CA ALA A 108 -7.53 5.61 25.45
C ALA A 108 -7.71 6.06 24.00
N GLU A 109 -8.86 6.66 23.68
CA GLU A 109 -9.15 7.16 22.33
C GLU A 109 -8.40 8.46 22.04
N VAL A 110 -8.16 9.28 23.06
CA VAL A 110 -7.45 10.56 22.99
C VAL A 110 -6.11 10.43 23.71
N LEU A 111 -5.04 10.88 23.05
CA LEU A 111 -3.70 10.95 23.64
C LEU A 111 -3.38 12.39 24.02
N ASN A 112 -2.72 12.57 25.16
CA ASN A 112 -2.27 13.88 25.64
C ASN A 112 -0.79 14.13 25.34
N GLU A 113 -0.08 13.11 24.91
CA GLU A 113 1.36 13.12 24.64
C GLU A 113 1.60 12.73 23.17
N PRO A 114 2.65 13.24 22.52
CA PRO A 114 3.03 12.79 21.18
C PRO A 114 3.38 11.29 21.18
N PRO A 115 3.15 10.59 20.05
CA PRO A 115 3.49 9.17 19.92
C PRO A 115 4.98 8.87 20.22
N LEU A 116 5.26 7.68 20.76
CA LEU A 116 6.63 7.21 21.01
C LEU A 116 7.47 7.12 19.72
N GLU A 117 6.82 6.73 18.63
CA GLU A 117 7.41 6.58 17.30
C GLU A 117 6.91 7.66 16.36
N LEU A 118 7.83 8.49 15.89
CA LEU A 118 7.58 9.48 14.85
C LEU A 118 8.27 9.02 13.57
N GLY A 119 7.51 8.92 12.48
CA GLY A 119 8.00 8.48 11.19
C GLY A 119 7.90 9.54 10.11
N PHE A 120 8.90 9.59 9.23
CA PHE A 120 8.89 10.41 8.02
C PHE A 120 9.08 9.52 6.79
N SER A 121 8.11 9.55 5.88
CA SER A 121 8.12 8.83 4.61
C SER A 121 8.33 9.82 3.47
N PHE A 122 9.58 10.02 3.07
CA PHE A 122 9.98 10.92 2.00
C PHE A 122 9.60 10.36 0.61
N PRO A 123 9.57 11.21 -0.43
CA PRO A 123 9.27 10.77 -1.80
C PRO A 123 10.13 9.59 -2.27
N GLY A 124 9.56 8.79 -3.17
CA GLY A 124 10.08 7.51 -3.64
C GLY A 124 11.27 7.58 -4.61
N VAL A 125 12.37 8.20 -4.20
CA VAL A 125 13.65 8.17 -4.94
C VAL A 125 14.43 6.92 -4.56
N CYS A 126 14.81 6.11 -5.54
CA CYS A 126 15.53 4.84 -5.34
C CYS A 126 16.61 4.64 -6.42
N ASN A 127 17.69 3.94 -6.06
CA ASN A 127 18.89 3.68 -6.88
C ASN A 127 18.93 2.28 -7.53
N ILE A 128 17.86 1.50 -7.40
CA ILE A 128 17.65 0.20 -8.04
C ILE A 128 16.20 0.12 -8.56
N HIS A 129 15.89 -0.88 -9.38
CA HIS A 129 14.60 -1.07 -10.08
C HIS A 129 13.98 -2.44 -9.80
N CYS A 130 13.62 -2.71 -8.54
CA CYS A 130 13.08 -4.02 -8.15
C CYS A 130 11.79 -4.38 -8.90
N LYS A 131 11.65 -5.64 -9.29
CA LYS A 131 10.54 -6.17 -10.10
C LYS A 131 9.16 -5.98 -9.45
N MET A 132 9.05 -6.27 -8.14
CA MET A 132 7.80 -6.17 -7.36
C MET A 132 7.54 -4.80 -6.71
N CYS A 133 8.34 -3.78 -7.04
CA CYS A 133 8.33 -2.53 -6.29
C CYS A 133 7.13 -1.65 -6.68
N THR A 134 6.20 -1.46 -5.75
CA THR A 134 5.05 -0.55 -5.95
C THR A 134 5.47 0.91 -6.07
N VAL A 135 6.58 1.33 -5.43
CA VAL A 135 7.13 2.69 -5.59
C VAL A 135 7.53 2.95 -7.05
N HIS A 136 8.05 1.93 -7.75
CA HIS A 136 8.31 2.05 -9.19
C HIS A 136 7.03 2.07 -10.01
N SER A 137 6.03 1.27 -9.66
CA SER A 137 4.70 1.33 -10.29
C SER A 137 4.06 2.72 -10.15
N TYR A 138 4.26 3.41 -9.02
CA TYR A 138 3.87 4.83 -8.83
C TYR A 138 4.80 5.82 -9.56
N SER A 139 6.06 5.49 -9.81
CA SER A 139 6.91 6.32 -10.70
C SER A 139 6.61 6.12 -12.19
N LYS A 140 6.02 4.97 -12.57
CA LYS A 140 5.39 4.78 -13.90
C LYS A 140 4.09 5.59 -14.04
N LEU A 141 3.54 6.10 -12.93
CA LEU A 141 2.35 6.96 -12.85
C LEU A 141 2.66 8.47 -12.96
N GLY A 142 3.93 8.90 -12.99
CA GLY A 142 4.31 10.31 -13.14
C GLY A 142 5.79 10.58 -12.81
N LYS A 143 6.29 11.79 -13.11
CA LYS A 143 7.70 12.15 -12.86
C LYS A 143 8.07 11.91 -11.38
N ARG A 144 9.18 11.20 -11.13
CA ARG A 144 9.78 11.07 -9.79
C ARG A 144 9.98 12.47 -9.21
N ARG A 145 9.25 12.83 -8.14
CA ARG A 145 9.58 14.01 -7.33
C ARG A 145 10.87 13.71 -6.58
N ILE A 146 11.95 14.34 -7.01
CA ILE A 146 13.25 14.34 -6.34
C ILE A 146 13.27 15.61 -5.49
N GLY A 147 13.53 15.51 -4.18
CA GLY A 147 13.82 16.69 -3.36
C GLY A 147 13.32 16.67 -1.91
N ASN A 148 13.57 17.80 -1.25
CA ASN A 148 13.37 18.10 0.18
C ASN A 148 11.98 18.70 0.48
N VAL A 149 10.90 18.19 -0.14
CA VAL A 149 9.62 18.93 -0.21
C VAL A 149 9.03 19.30 1.15
N PHE A 150 9.28 18.51 2.20
CA PHE A 150 8.86 18.80 3.58
C PHE A 150 10.01 18.63 4.60
N LEU A 151 11.27 18.61 4.17
CA LEU A 151 12.38 18.30 5.07
C LEU A 151 12.53 19.31 6.20
N ASP A 152 12.48 20.61 5.88
CA ASP A 152 12.61 21.66 6.89
C ASP A 152 11.40 21.69 7.82
N ASP A 153 10.21 21.42 7.30
CA ASP A 153 8.99 21.26 8.10
C ASP A 153 9.11 20.06 9.07
N ALA A 154 9.68 18.94 8.62
CA ALA A 154 9.93 17.77 9.46
C ALA A 154 10.96 18.05 10.56
N LYS A 155 12.02 18.82 10.26
CA LYS A 155 12.99 19.28 11.27
C LYS A 155 12.34 20.22 12.28
N ALA A 156 11.51 21.16 11.82
CA ALA A 156 10.76 22.07 12.68
C ALA A 156 9.82 21.30 13.61
N LEU A 157 9.10 20.31 13.08
CA LEU A 157 8.24 19.45 13.87
C LEU A 157 9.02 18.67 14.93
N LEU A 158 10.14 18.03 14.57
CA LEU A 158 10.97 17.31 15.55
C LEU A 158 11.43 18.24 16.67
N SER A 159 11.89 19.45 16.32
CA SER A 159 12.29 20.44 17.31
C SER A 159 11.13 20.89 18.19
N SER A 160 9.91 20.98 17.65
CA SER A 160 8.72 21.36 18.42
C SER A 160 8.20 20.25 19.32
N VAL A 161 8.31 18.99 18.90
CA VAL A 161 7.94 17.81 19.71
C VAL A 161 8.95 17.61 20.86
N GLY A 162 10.21 17.99 20.65
CA GLY A 162 11.29 17.77 21.58
C GLY A 162 11.99 16.44 21.29
N PHE A 163 13.30 16.49 21.14
CA PHE A 163 14.13 15.35 20.74
C PHE A 163 14.15 14.24 21.82
N GLU A 164 13.94 14.60 23.08
CA GLU A 164 13.79 13.69 24.22
C GLU A 164 12.42 13.00 24.27
N ASN A 165 11.45 13.45 23.47
CA ASN A 165 10.10 12.90 23.41
C ASN A 165 9.90 11.93 22.24
N VAL A 166 10.97 11.42 21.62
CA VAL A 166 10.87 10.45 20.54
C VAL A 166 11.71 9.23 20.90
N ALA A 167 11.04 8.10 21.16
CA ALA A 167 11.70 6.84 21.48
C ALA A 167 12.23 6.16 20.19
N THR A 168 11.50 6.33 19.09
CA THR A 168 11.91 5.80 17.79
C THR A 168 11.65 6.83 16.70
N LEU A 169 12.70 7.16 15.95
CA LEU A 169 12.60 7.97 14.75
C LEU A 169 12.64 7.05 13.53
N ARG A 170 11.54 6.95 12.79
CA ARG A 170 11.48 6.16 11.56
C ARG A 170 11.74 7.04 10.35
N ILE A 171 12.72 6.67 9.52
CA ILE A 171 13.02 7.39 8.27
C ILE A 171 12.88 6.40 7.11
N GLY A 172 11.94 6.67 6.22
CA GLY A 172 11.59 5.83 5.08
C GLY A 172 11.32 6.63 3.80
N GLY A 173 10.98 5.91 2.72
CA GLY A 173 10.73 6.49 1.41
C GLY A 173 11.02 5.47 0.31
N GLY A 174 11.72 5.90 -0.75
CA GLY A 174 12.30 4.99 -1.75
C GLY A 174 13.47 4.19 -1.16
N GLU A 175 14.70 4.68 -1.37
CA GLU A 175 15.90 4.16 -0.70
C GLU A 175 16.46 5.21 0.27
N PRO A 176 16.28 5.06 1.59
CA PRO A 176 16.71 6.04 2.58
C PRO A 176 18.22 6.33 2.60
N LEU A 177 19.06 5.35 2.25
CA LEU A 177 20.52 5.54 2.24
C LEU A 177 21.03 6.18 0.94
N PHE A 178 20.12 6.44 -0.02
CA PHE A 178 20.41 7.08 -1.30
C PHE A 178 19.73 8.45 -1.44
N ASN A 179 18.49 8.59 -0.95
CA ASN A 179 17.73 9.81 -1.10
C ASN A 179 18.38 10.96 -0.29
N PRO A 180 18.73 12.10 -0.92
CA PRO A 180 19.36 13.23 -0.22
C PRO A 180 18.55 13.74 0.99
N ALA A 181 17.21 13.79 0.88
CA ALA A 181 16.35 14.29 1.95
C ALA A 181 16.40 13.40 3.20
N THR A 182 16.43 12.08 3.00
CA THR A 182 16.50 11.11 4.10
C THR A 182 17.89 11.11 4.72
N LEU A 183 18.94 11.24 3.93
CA LEU A 183 20.32 11.35 4.43
C LEU A 183 20.52 12.60 5.28
N GLU A 184 20.05 13.76 4.78
CA GLU A 184 20.12 15.02 5.53
C GLU A 184 19.30 14.95 6.83
N MET A 185 18.14 14.29 6.82
CA MET A 185 17.35 14.05 8.03
C MET A 185 18.07 13.11 9.01
N MET A 186 18.73 12.06 8.53
CA MET A 186 19.55 11.17 9.36
C MET A 186 20.75 11.92 9.96
N GLU A 187 21.44 12.76 9.20
CA GLU A 187 22.52 13.60 9.73
C GLU A 187 22.02 14.57 10.80
N TYR A 188 20.90 15.24 10.55
CA TYR A 188 20.26 16.13 11.53
C TYR A 188 19.89 15.38 12.81
N ALA A 189 19.30 14.19 12.68
CA ALA A 189 18.91 13.35 13.81
C ALA A 189 20.11 12.85 14.61
N ALA A 190 21.18 12.42 13.95
CA ALA A 190 22.41 11.95 14.59
C ALA A 190 23.10 13.02 15.47
N GLU A 191 22.81 14.31 15.23
CA GLU A 191 23.36 15.42 16.01
C GLU A 191 22.49 15.87 17.18
N ARG A 192 21.17 15.65 17.10
CA ARG A 192 20.19 16.33 17.96
C ARG A 192 19.27 15.39 18.73
N MET A 193 19.04 14.16 18.23
CA MET A 193 18.18 13.20 18.91
C MET A 193 18.79 12.78 20.24
N HIS A 194 17.91 12.39 21.18
CA HIS A 194 18.37 11.78 22.41
C HIS A 194 19.21 10.53 22.11
N PRO A 195 20.34 10.26 22.78
CA PRO A 195 21.22 9.12 22.47
C PRO A 195 20.53 7.75 22.55
N GLU A 196 19.48 7.63 23.37
CA GLU A 196 18.67 6.40 23.48
C GLU A 196 17.59 6.28 22.40
N THR A 197 17.42 7.28 21.53
CA THR A 197 16.47 7.20 20.40
C THR A 197 16.91 6.09 19.44
N VAL A 198 15.98 5.24 19.06
CA VAL A 198 16.18 4.24 18.02
C VAL A 198 15.97 4.86 16.65
N LEU A 199 16.98 4.81 15.77
CA LEU A 199 16.75 5.03 14.34
C LEU A 199 16.09 3.77 13.76
N SER A 200 14.92 3.90 13.13
CA SER A 200 14.26 2.80 12.40
C SER A 200 14.27 3.08 10.90
N THR A 201 14.83 2.19 10.08
CA THR A 201 14.87 2.38 8.62
C THR A 201 14.86 1.07 7.84
N GLY A 202 14.37 1.11 6.60
CA GLY A 202 14.42 -0.01 5.67
C GLY A 202 15.29 0.35 4.47
N THR A 203 16.18 -0.54 4.04
CA THR A 203 17.10 -0.32 2.92
C THR A 203 17.15 -1.51 1.97
N ASN A 204 17.42 -1.25 0.70
CA ASN A 204 17.79 -2.26 -0.29
C ASN A 204 19.23 -2.77 -0.15
N GLY A 205 20.01 -2.13 0.72
CA GLY A 205 21.35 -2.55 1.11
C GLY A 205 22.48 -2.05 0.22
N LYS A 206 22.21 -1.43 -0.94
CA LYS A 206 23.25 -0.99 -1.90
C LYS A 206 24.24 0.01 -1.32
N GLU A 207 23.74 0.97 -0.54
CA GLU A 207 24.54 2.08 -0.02
C GLU A 207 25.11 1.81 1.38
N LEU A 208 24.96 0.59 1.92
CA LEU A 208 25.37 0.26 3.29
C LEU A 208 26.84 0.56 3.56
N ALA A 209 27.77 0.09 2.72
CA ALA A 209 29.19 0.41 2.89
C ALA A 209 29.48 1.91 2.84
N ARG A 210 28.83 2.65 1.93
CA ARG A 210 29.00 4.10 1.80
C ARG A 210 28.46 4.87 3.00
N ARG A 211 27.41 4.36 3.64
CA ARG A 211 26.67 5.04 4.72
C ARG A 211 26.92 4.44 6.10
N ILE A 212 27.83 3.47 6.24
CA ILE A 212 28.06 2.78 7.51
C ILE A 212 28.48 3.73 8.62
N ASP A 213 29.31 4.74 8.32
CA ASP A 213 29.77 5.70 9.33
C ASP A 213 28.66 6.66 9.78
N LEU A 214 27.69 6.96 8.91
CA LEU A 214 26.47 7.66 9.33
C LEU A 214 25.65 6.78 10.28
N LEU A 215 25.46 5.50 9.95
CA LEU A 215 24.71 4.56 10.78
C LEU A 215 25.37 4.36 12.16
N LYS A 216 26.71 4.29 12.24
CA LYS A 216 27.47 4.19 13.50
C LYS A 216 27.26 5.37 14.46
N ARG A 217 26.74 6.51 13.98
CA ARG A 217 26.37 7.64 14.85
C ARG A 217 25.10 7.38 15.66
N PHE A 218 24.38 6.30 15.37
CA PHE A 218 23.20 5.86 16.11
C PHE A 218 23.55 4.63 16.98
N PRO A 219 23.66 4.78 18.31
CA PRO A 219 23.91 3.65 19.20
C PRO A 219 22.80 2.59 19.16
N ASN A 220 21.57 3.01 18.84
CA ASN A 220 20.38 2.18 18.76
C ASN A 220 19.81 2.24 17.34
N LEU A 221 19.74 1.09 16.67
CA LEU A 221 19.33 0.99 15.26
C LEU A 221 18.40 -0.21 15.10
N ASP A 222 17.24 0.03 14.48
CA ASP A 222 16.37 -1.02 13.94
C ASP A 222 16.40 -0.91 12.41
N MET A 223 17.09 -1.84 11.75
CA MET A 223 17.26 -1.79 10.30
C MET A 223 16.74 -3.06 9.64
N ASN A 224 15.90 -2.87 8.62
CA ASN A 224 15.43 -3.96 7.76
C ASN A 224 16.14 -3.90 6.40
N ILE A 225 16.90 -4.93 6.06
CA ILE A 225 17.62 -5.04 4.78
C ILE A 225 16.82 -5.94 3.84
N SER A 226 16.43 -5.40 2.68
CA SER A 226 15.64 -6.13 1.69
C SER A 226 16.53 -7.02 0.80
N VAL A 227 16.36 -8.34 0.91
CA VAL A 227 17.13 -9.33 0.14
C VAL A 227 16.19 -10.48 -0.24
N ASP A 228 15.91 -10.63 -1.53
CA ASP A 228 14.84 -11.53 -2.00
C ASP A 228 15.32 -12.84 -2.62
N ALA A 229 16.59 -12.96 -2.97
CA ALA A 229 17.16 -14.16 -3.58
C ALA A 229 18.69 -14.16 -3.45
N VAL A 230 19.33 -15.21 -3.97
CA VAL A 230 20.80 -15.34 -4.07
C VAL A 230 21.24 -15.33 -5.53
N GLY A 231 22.51 -14.99 -5.79
CA GLY A 231 23.13 -15.06 -7.11
C GLY A 231 22.36 -14.31 -8.21
N SER A 232 22.27 -14.91 -9.40
CA SER A 232 21.58 -14.31 -10.55
C SER A 232 20.07 -14.09 -10.33
N ALA A 233 19.43 -14.87 -9.46
CA ALA A 233 18.04 -14.67 -9.10
C ALA A 233 17.86 -13.35 -8.32
N TYR A 234 18.81 -13.01 -7.43
CA TYR A 234 18.83 -11.71 -6.76
C TYR A 234 18.90 -10.57 -7.76
N GLU A 235 19.81 -10.64 -8.72
CA GLU A 235 20.06 -9.58 -9.71
C GLU A 235 18.87 -9.40 -10.67
N THR A 236 18.18 -10.51 -10.99
CA THR A 236 16.94 -10.50 -11.77
C THR A 236 15.84 -9.75 -11.03
N ILE A 237 15.72 -9.98 -9.73
CA ILE A 237 14.69 -9.34 -8.91
C ILE A 237 15.05 -7.88 -8.59
N ARG A 238 16.28 -7.63 -8.13
CA ARG A 238 16.81 -6.36 -7.61
C ARG A 238 17.72 -5.69 -8.64
N VAL A 239 17.15 -5.36 -9.80
CA VAL A 239 17.89 -4.77 -10.92
C VAL A 239 18.64 -3.49 -10.50
N GLY A 240 19.96 -3.46 -10.70
CA GLY A 240 20.82 -2.31 -10.37
C GLY A 240 21.72 -2.52 -9.16
N ILE A 241 21.78 -3.72 -8.59
CA ILE A 241 22.78 -4.15 -7.59
C ILE A 241 23.23 -5.58 -7.91
N ALA A 242 24.54 -5.83 -7.84
CA ALA A 242 25.12 -7.16 -8.01
C ALA A 242 25.01 -7.97 -6.71
N TRP A 243 24.90 -9.30 -6.83
CA TRP A 243 24.80 -10.19 -5.68
C TRP A 243 26.01 -10.07 -4.74
N GLU A 244 27.21 -9.97 -5.31
CA GLU A 244 28.46 -9.87 -4.54
C GLU A 244 28.49 -8.58 -3.71
N THR A 245 27.99 -7.47 -4.26
CA THR A 245 27.92 -6.19 -3.56
C THR A 245 27.00 -6.27 -2.33
N ILE A 246 25.80 -6.86 -2.47
CA ILE A 246 24.92 -6.99 -1.30
C ILE A 246 25.52 -7.96 -0.26
N LEU A 247 26.17 -9.03 -0.70
CA LEU A 247 26.79 -9.99 0.20
C LEU A 247 27.94 -9.37 1.01
N GLU A 248 28.78 -8.55 0.38
CA GLU A 248 29.82 -7.77 1.06
C GLU A 248 29.22 -6.77 2.06
N ASN A 249 28.16 -6.07 1.67
CA ASN A 249 27.46 -5.13 2.55
C ASN A 249 26.82 -5.83 3.77
N LEU A 250 26.26 -7.03 3.58
CA LEU A 250 25.72 -7.84 4.68
C LEU A 250 26.83 -8.26 5.66
N ARG A 251 28.00 -8.68 5.16
CA ARG A 251 29.17 -8.99 6.00
C ARG A 251 29.62 -7.78 6.81
N LEU A 252 29.77 -6.63 6.16
CA LEU A 252 30.16 -5.38 6.83
C LEU A 252 29.18 -5.00 7.94
N VAL A 253 27.87 -5.06 7.69
CA VAL A 253 26.86 -4.73 8.70
C VAL A 253 26.89 -5.74 9.85
N SER A 254 27.02 -7.04 9.56
CA SER A 254 27.12 -8.09 10.58
C SER A 254 28.33 -7.86 11.50
N GLU A 255 29.51 -7.62 10.92
CA GLU A 255 30.74 -7.34 11.66
C GLU A 255 30.64 -6.05 12.47
N THR A 256 30.06 -5.00 11.88
CA THR A 256 29.87 -3.72 12.56
C THR A 256 28.93 -3.88 13.76
N ALA A 257 27.79 -4.56 13.58
CA ALA A 257 26.76 -4.74 14.62
C ALA A 257 27.29 -5.45 15.87
N ARG A 258 28.37 -6.26 15.78
CA ARG A 258 29.02 -6.86 16.96
C ARG A 258 29.54 -5.83 17.96
N ASN A 259 29.85 -4.61 17.50
CA ASN A 259 30.29 -3.50 18.34
C ASN A 259 29.13 -2.61 18.84
N PHE A 260 27.90 -2.89 18.40
CA PHE A 260 26.69 -2.11 18.73
C PHE A 260 25.59 -3.05 19.25
N PRO A 261 25.54 -3.33 20.56
CA PRO A 261 24.66 -4.36 21.11
C PRO A 261 23.15 -4.06 20.93
N ASN A 262 22.78 -2.80 20.69
CA ASN A 262 21.40 -2.37 20.45
C ASN A 262 21.07 -2.20 18.96
N TRP A 263 21.89 -2.76 18.07
CA TRP A 263 21.56 -2.86 16.65
C TRP A 263 20.72 -4.12 16.40
N HIS A 264 19.45 -3.91 16.08
CA HIS A 264 18.52 -4.94 15.65
C HIS A 264 18.47 -4.94 14.12
N ILE A 265 19.20 -5.88 13.51
CA ILE A 265 19.27 -6.01 12.06
C ILE A 265 18.42 -7.19 11.62
N THR A 266 17.42 -6.90 10.81
CA THR A 266 16.53 -7.90 10.20
C THR A 266 16.74 -7.92 8.69
N THR A 267 16.50 -9.08 8.07
CA THR A 267 16.40 -9.18 6.62
C THR A 267 14.96 -9.44 6.23
N ARG A 268 14.54 -8.96 5.06
CA ARG A 268 13.20 -9.22 4.53
C ARG A 268 13.28 -9.78 3.12
N THR A 269 12.60 -10.90 2.94
CA THR A 269 12.41 -11.57 1.66
C THR A 269 10.94 -11.50 1.27
N VAL A 270 10.65 -10.94 0.10
CA VAL A 270 9.33 -11.01 -0.53
C VAL A 270 9.21 -12.33 -1.26
N LEU A 271 8.23 -13.15 -0.87
CA LEU A 271 7.96 -14.46 -1.46
C LEU A 271 7.31 -14.30 -2.83
N MET A 272 8.03 -14.74 -3.85
CA MET A 272 7.71 -14.67 -5.27
C MET A 272 8.19 -15.94 -5.98
N ARG A 273 7.80 -16.12 -7.23
CA ARG A 273 8.26 -17.25 -8.06
C ARG A 273 9.78 -17.35 -8.07
N THR A 274 10.48 -16.23 -8.31
CA THR A 274 11.94 -16.22 -8.45
C THR A 274 12.67 -16.33 -7.10
N SER A 275 12.05 -15.93 -5.98
CA SER A 275 12.69 -15.99 -4.66
C SER A 275 12.65 -17.38 -4.03
N LEU A 276 11.62 -18.19 -4.31
CA LEU A 276 11.36 -19.45 -3.61
C LEU A 276 12.55 -20.42 -3.61
N PRO A 277 13.25 -20.66 -4.75
CA PRO A 277 14.39 -21.56 -4.76
C PRO A 277 15.55 -21.10 -3.87
N SER A 278 15.65 -19.79 -3.59
CA SER A 278 16.70 -19.21 -2.77
C SER A 278 16.44 -19.34 -1.26
N LEU A 279 15.24 -19.75 -0.84
CA LEU A 279 14.86 -19.73 0.59
C LEU A 279 15.83 -20.49 1.51
N PRO A 280 16.26 -21.73 1.19
CA PRO A 280 17.16 -22.47 2.09
C PRO A 280 18.50 -21.76 2.27
N GLU A 281 19.08 -21.25 1.18
CA GLU A 281 20.35 -20.54 1.20
C GLU A 281 20.25 -19.20 1.92
N LEU A 282 19.19 -18.41 1.65
CA LEU A 282 18.95 -17.13 2.33
C LEU A 282 18.81 -17.31 3.84
N VAL A 283 18.01 -18.29 4.29
CA VAL A 283 17.85 -18.58 5.72
C VAL A 283 19.19 -18.90 6.36
N GLY A 284 19.98 -19.76 5.73
CA GLY A 284 21.30 -20.11 6.21
C GLY A 284 22.21 -18.90 6.30
N LEU A 285 22.33 -18.16 5.20
CA LEU A 285 23.14 -16.96 5.07
C LEU A 285 22.80 -15.93 6.15
N PHE A 286 21.53 -15.60 6.31
CA PHE A 286 21.10 -14.56 7.26
C PHE A 286 21.36 -14.96 8.71
N LEU A 287 21.03 -16.19 9.09
CA LEU A 287 21.26 -16.68 10.44
C LEU A 287 22.75 -16.79 10.76
N ASP A 288 23.59 -17.21 9.79
CA ASP A 288 25.04 -17.28 9.94
C ASP A 288 25.68 -15.88 10.14
N HIS A 289 25.04 -14.83 9.61
CA HIS A 289 25.44 -13.43 9.82
C HIS A 289 24.76 -12.78 11.05
N GLY A 290 23.98 -13.54 11.83
CA GLY A 290 23.32 -13.03 13.03
C GLY A 290 22.09 -12.16 12.77
N PHE A 291 21.55 -12.17 11.56
CA PHE A 291 20.32 -11.46 11.22
C PHE A 291 19.09 -12.31 11.51
N LYS A 292 17.97 -11.65 11.81
CA LYS A 292 16.65 -12.29 11.86
C LYS A 292 15.95 -12.19 10.49
N PRO A 293 15.75 -13.30 9.76
CA PRO A 293 14.95 -13.33 8.54
C PRO A 293 13.48 -13.07 8.81
N LEU A 294 12.84 -12.32 7.90
CA LEU A 294 11.40 -12.11 7.85
C LEU A 294 10.89 -12.37 6.43
N PHE A 295 9.70 -12.95 6.30
CA PHE A 295 9.12 -13.34 5.02
C PHE A 295 7.76 -12.67 4.81
N ALA A 296 7.62 -11.93 3.72
CA ALA A 296 6.37 -11.27 3.36
C ALA A 296 5.82 -11.85 2.06
N PRO A 297 4.49 -12.01 1.92
CA PRO A 297 3.94 -12.30 0.61
C PRO A 297 4.12 -11.10 -0.32
N ILE A 298 4.26 -11.35 -1.63
CA ILE A 298 4.18 -10.29 -2.66
C ILE A 298 2.76 -9.71 -2.73
N PHE A 299 2.67 -8.43 -3.09
CA PHE A 299 1.42 -7.67 -3.24
C PHE A 299 1.35 -7.11 -4.66
N GLY A 300 0.16 -7.05 -5.26
CA GLY A 300 -0.02 -6.46 -6.59
C GLY A 300 -0.05 -7.46 -7.74
N ASP A 301 -0.38 -6.96 -8.92
CA ASP A 301 -0.59 -7.68 -10.19
C ASP A 301 0.72 -7.99 -10.91
N PHE A 302 1.67 -8.62 -10.21
CA PHE A 302 2.94 -9.06 -10.80
C PHE A 302 2.78 -10.43 -11.47
N TYR A 303 2.32 -10.43 -12.74
CA TYR A 303 1.89 -11.61 -13.49
C TYR A 303 2.89 -12.77 -13.58
N ASP A 304 4.18 -12.51 -13.40
CA ASP A 304 5.26 -13.49 -13.50
C ASP A 304 5.96 -13.80 -12.16
N GLU A 305 5.57 -13.13 -11.08
CA GLU A 305 6.16 -13.29 -9.75
C GLU A 305 5.15 -13.59 -8.64
N ASN A 306 3.90 -13.13 -8.77
CA ASN A 306 2.89 -13.25 -7.73
C ASN A 306 2.28 -14.67 -7.69
N ILE A 307 3.00 -15.57 -7.03
CA ILE A 307 2.60 -16.97 -6.76
C ILE A 307 1.32 -17.11 -5.94
N TYR A 308 0.87 -16.05 -5.26
CA TYR A 308 -0.38 -16.06 -4.49
C TYR A 308 -1.60 -15.75 -5.35
N TRP A 309 -1.43 -15.10 -6.51
CA TRP A 309 -2.53 -14.82 -7.43
C TRP A 309 -2.51 -15.75 -8.63
N TYR A 310 -1.31 -16.07 -9.09
CA TYR A 310 -1.02 -16.86 -10.29
C TYR A 310 -0.34 -18.16 -9.87
N SER A 311 -1.04 -19.04 -9.16
CA SER A 311 -0.47 -20.29 -8.61
C SER A 311 0.09 -21.23 -9.67
N GLY A 312 -0.33 -21.10 -10.93
CA GLY A 312 0.27 -21.80 -12.08
C GLY A 312 1.77 -21.55 -12.24
N LEU A 313 2.30 -20.43 -11.74
CA LEU A 313 3.75 -20.14 -11.70
C LEU A 313 4.56 -21.18 -10.89
N LEU A 314 3.91 -21.95 -10.03
CA LEU A 314 4.52 -23.00 -9.21
C LEU A 314 4.54 -24.37 -9.90
N ALA A 315 3.87 -24.54 -11.06
CA ALA A 315 3.69 -25.84 -11.70
C ALA A 315 5.03 -26.52 -12.06
N ASP A 316 6.04 -25.72 -12.42
CA ASP A 316 7.35 -26.19 -12.86
C ASP A 316 8.38 -26.25 -11.71
N MET A 317 7.95 -26.20 -10.44
CA MET A 317 8.83 -26.09 -9.28
C MET A 317 8.37 -26.97 -8.10
N ASP A 318 9.30 -27.64 -7.42
CA ASP A 318 9.04 -28.25 -6.11
C ASP A 318 9.13 -27.21 -4.98
N TRP A 319 8.18 -26.29 -4.99
CA TRP A 319 8.14 -25.18 -4.03
C TRP A 319 7.97 -25.66 -2.58
N LYS A 320 7.36 -26.84 -2.38
CA LYS A 320 7.18 -27.42 -1.05
C LYS A 320 8.52 -27.89 -0.47
N ALA A 321 9.38 -28.46 -1.30
CA ALA A 321 10.75 -28.84 -0.90
C ALA A 321 11.55 -27.61 -0.46
N HIS A 322 11.50 -26.50 -1.20
CA HIS A 322 12.21 -25.27 -0.81
C HIS A 322 11.81 -24.75 0.58
N PHE A 323 10.53 -24.78 0.93
CA PHE A 323 10.09 -24.44 2.29
C PHE A 323 10.56 -25.48 3.33
N ALA A 324 10.45 -26.77 3.02
CA ALA A 324 10.84 -27.83 3.95
C ALA A 324 12.35 -27.77 4.28
N GLU A 325 13.18 -27.54 3.27
CA GLU A 325 14.62 -27.35 3.42
C GLU A 325 14.92 -26.08 4.22
N ALA A 326 14.30 -24.95 3.90
CA ALA A 326 14.47 -23.70 4.64
C ALA A 326 14.09 -23.85 6.13
N ILE A 327 13.02 -24.58 6.43
CA ILE A 327 12.60 -24.91 7.80
C ILE A 327 13.65 -25.78 8.49
N ALA A 328 14.21 -26.78 7.80
CA ALA A 328 15.26 -27.64 8.35
C ALA A 328 16.54 -26.85 8.64
N VAL A 329 16.95 -25.94 7.73
CA VAL A 329 18.08 -25.02 7.89
C VAL A 329 17.88 -24.08 9.08
N ALA A 330 16.67 -23.55 9.28
CA ALA A 330 16.36 -22.71 10.43
C ALA A 330 16.47 -23.50 11.76
N LYS A 331 15.93 -24.73 11.79
CA LYS A 331 16.00 -25.61 12.98
C LYS A 331 17.43 -26.05 13.29
N SER A 332 18.24 -26.37 12.27
CA SER A 332 19.64 -26.77 12.48
C SER A 332 20.49 -25.66 13.07
N ARG A 333 20.03 -24.40 12.95
CA ARG A 333 20.64 -23.20 13.52
C ARG A 333 19.94 -22.73 14.82
N GLY A 334 19.05 -23.55 15.38
CA GLY A 334 18.35 -23.27 16.64
C GLY A 334 17.30 -22.16 16.56
N SER A 335 16.82 -21.82 15.37
CA SER A 335 15.86 -20.72 15.17
C SER A 335 14.43 -21.24 14.93
N ASP A 336 13.79 -21.72 16.01
CA ASP A 336 12.40 -22.22 15.96
C ASP A 336 11.40 -21.13 15.54
N GLY A 337 11.66 -19.87 15.87
CA GLY A 337 10.82 -18.74 15.45
C GLY A 337 10.78 -18.58 13.93
N VAL A 338 11.94 -18.64 13.27
CA VAL A 338 12.06 -18.56 11.80
C VAL A 338 11.44 -19.80 11.15
N ALA A 339 11.67 -20.99 11.72
CA ALA A 339 11.03 -22.21 11.27
C ALA A 339 9.50 -22.14 11.35
N GLY A 340 8.96 -21.57 12.44
CA GLY A 340 7.53 -21.34 12.62
C GLY A 340 6.95 -20.35 11.62
N GLU A 341 7.66 -19.25 11.33
CA GLU A 341 7.26 -18.27 10.33
C GLU A 341 7.20 -18.87 8.92
N LEU A 342 8.22 -19.63 8.52
CA LEU A 342 8.24 -20.33 7.23
C LEU A 342 7.11 -21.37 7.13
N ALA A 343 6.86 -22.13 8.21
CA ALA A 343 5.75 -23.08 8.26
C ALA A 343 4.39 -22.38 8.12
N PHE A 344 4.23 -21.20 8.75
CA PHE A 344 3.04 -20.37 8.58
C PHE A 344 2.88 -19.92 7.12
N ARG A 345 3.94 -19.44 6.46
CA ARG A 345 3.91 -19.01 5.05
C ARG A 345 3.59 -20.17 4.10
N LEU A 346 4.15 -21.35 4.35
CA LEU A 346 3.83 -22.57 3.62
C LEU A 346 2.34 -22.93 3.75
N ALA A 347 1.79 -22.89 4.97
CA ALA A 347 0.38 -23.18 5.22
C ALA A 347 -0.55 -22.14 4.56
N GLU A 348 -0.17 -20.86 4.61
CA GLU A 348 -0.88 -19.78 3.94
C GLU A 348 -0.93 -19.99 2.41
N LEU A 349 0.21 -20.28 1.77
CA LEU A 349 0.27 -20.53 0.33
C LEU A 349 -0.53 -21.77 -0.08
N ARG A 350 -0.46 -22.87 0.69
CA ARG A 350 -1.29 -24.07 0.44
C ARG A 350 -2.78 -23.75 0.48
N ARG A 351 -3.22 -23.03 1.52
CA ARG A 351 -4.62 -22.65 1.69
C ARG A 351 -5.10 -21.73 0.56
N GLN A 352 -4.25 -20.81 0.11
CA GLN A 352 -4.54 -19.96 -1.05
C GLN A 352 -4.72 -20.82 -2.31
N ILE A 353 -3.82 -21.77 -2.59
CA ILE A 353 -3.89 -22.63 -3.79
C ILE A 353 -5.14 -23.52 -3.76
N GLU A 354 -5.41 -24.14 -2.61
CA GLU A 354 -6.49 -25.13 -2.48
C GLU A 354 -7.89 -24.50 -2.39
N LYS A 355 -8.00 -23.31 -1.79
CA LYS A 355 -9.30 -22.72 -1.43
C LYS A 355 -9.50 -21.29 -1.94
N GLY A 356 -8.51 -20.71 -2.61
CA GLY A 356 -8.52 -19.29 -2.93
C GLY A 356 -8.42 -18.38 -1.69
N ASP A 357 -8.11 -18.91 -0.51
CA ASP A 357 -8.14 -18.16 0.77
C ASP A 357 -6.76 -17.59 1.14
N TYR A 358 -6.58 -16.33 0.77
CA TYR A 358 -5.41 -15.50 1.09
C TYR A 358 -5.80 -14.46 2.16
N GLY A 359 -5.06 -14.44 3.27
CA GLY A 359 -5.38 -13.57 4.41
C GLY A 359 -4.97 -12.11 4.21
N TYR A 360 -4.29 -11.80 3.11
CA TYR A 360 -3.62 -10.53 2.90
C TYR A 360 -4.31 -9.73 1.80
N TYR A 361 -4.89 -8.58 2.13
CA TYR A 361 -5.53 -7.69 1.15
C TYR A 361 -5.52 -6.24 1.60
N ARG A 362 -5.43 -5.28 0.66
CA ARG A 362 -5.34 -3.84 0.99
C ARG A 362 -6.69 -3.14 1.13
N ALA A 363 -7.76 -3.78 0.68
CA ALA A 363 -9.12 -3.25 0.69
C ALA A 363 -9.88 -3.66 1.96
N SER A 364 -10.95 -2.94 2.31
CA SER A 364 -11.79 -3.32 3.45
C SER A 364 -12.79 -4.41 3.05
N PRO A 365 -13.14 -5.36 3.92
CA PRO A 365 -14.20 -6.32 3.60
C PRO A 365 -15.56 -5.68 3.28
N THR A 366 -15.83 -4.46 3.78
CA THR A 366 -17.00 -3.68 3.38
C THR A 366 -16.96 -3.31 1.90
N GLN A 367 -15.79 -2.93 1.38
CA GLN A 367 -15.61 -2.66 -0.05
C GLN A 367 -15.90 -3.92 -0.88
N PHE A 368 -15.38 -5.08 -0.46
CA PHE A 368 -15.67 -6.34 -1.15
C PHE A 368 -17.15 -6.73 -1.10
N ARG A 369 -17.82 -6.48 0.03
CA ARG A 369 -19.27 -6.69 0.14
C ARG A 369 -20.03 -5.81 -0.84
N ARG A 370 -19.67 -4.54 -0.97
CA ARG A 370 -20.29 -3.62 -1.95
C ARG A 370 -20.10 -4.12 -3.38
N PHE A 371 -18.93 -4.66 -3.72
CA PHE A 371 -18.70 -5.31 -5.01
C PHE A 371 -19.61 -6.51 -5.23
N ALA A 372 -19.70 -7.42 -4.24
CA ALA A 372 -20.59 -8.57 -4.32
C ALA A 372 -22.05 -8.13 -4.48
N ASP A 373 -22.53 -7.20 -3.66
CA ASP A 373 -23.90 -6.68 -3.73
C ASP A 373 -24.20 -6.01 -5.08
N TRP A 374 -23.24 -5.26 -5.62
CA TRP A 374 -23.37 -4.69 -6.96
C TRP A 374 -23.48 -5.79 -8.02
N CYS A 375 -22.64 -6.83 -7.95
CA CYS A 375 -22.72 -7.96 -8.87
C CYS A 375 -24.04 -8.73 -8.72
N GLU A 376 -24.53 -8.94 -7.50
CA GLU A 376 -25.83 -9.57 -7.23
C GLU A 376 -26.97 -8.80 -7.87
N ARG A 377 -27.02 -7.47 -7.71
CA ARG A 377 -28.09 -6.64 -8.28
C ARG A 377 -28.14 -6.69 -9.80
N HIS A 378 -26.99 -6.82 -10.47
CA HIS A 378 -26.91 -6.73 -11.93
C HIS A 378 -26.85 -8.10 -12.61
N PHE A 379 -26.33 -9.12 -11.94
CA PHE A 379 -25.92 -10.38 -12.56
C PHE A 379 -26.31 -11.62 -11.76
N ALA A 380 -27.25 -11.52 -10.82
CA ALA A 380 -27.78 -12.68 -10.10
C ALA A 380 -28.15 -13.84 -11.05
N GLY A 381 -27.71 -15.05 -10.70
CA GLY A 381 -27.92 -16.26 -11.50
C GLY A 381 -27.16 -16.31 -12.82
N LYS A 382 -26.29 -15.33 -13.12
CA LYS A 382 -25.49 -15.30 -14.34
C LYS A 382 -24.09 -15.89 -14.10
N ARG A 383 -23.51 -16.42 -15.17
CA ARG A 383 -22.10 -16.77 -15.26
C ARG A 383 -21.37 -15.64 -15.97
N ILE A 384 -20.44 -14.99 -15.28
CA ILE A 384 -19.76 -13.76 -15.69
C ILE A 384 -18.33 -14.07 -16.10
N ALA A 385 -17.81 -13.38 -17.12
CA ALA A 385 -16.38 -13.33 -17.39
C ALA A 385 -15.81 -12.00 -16.90
N LEU A 386 -14.62 -12.00 -16.31
CA LEU A 386 -13.86 -10.78 -16.07
C LEU A 386 -12.92 -10.53 -17.23
N PHE A 387 -12.88 -9.29 -17.71
CA PHE A 387 -11.95 -8.83 -18.72
C PHE A 387 -11.04 -7.75 -18.13
N GLY A 388 -9.82 -8.15 -17.80
CA GLY A 388 -8.85 -7.38 -17.02
C GLY A 388 -8.87 -7.75 -15.54
N MET A 389 -7.85 -7.24 -14.83
CA MET A 389 -7.70 -7.36 -13.40
C MET A 389 -7.04 -6.10 -12.84
N THR A 390 -7.47 -5.67 -11.65
CA THR A 390 -6.74 -4.68 -10.84
C THR A 390 -6.28 -5.31 -9.54
N GLU A 391 -5.45 -4.58 -8.77
CA GLU A 391 -5.03 -5.04 -7.45
C GLU A 391 -6.26 -5.30 -6.54
N GLU A 392 -7.23 -4.39 -6.58
CA GLU A 392 -8.47 -4.45 -5.80
C GLU A 392 -9.37 -5.61 -6.21
N ILE A 393 -9.47 -5.92 -7.51
CA ILE A 393 -10.22 -7.09 -7.97
C ILE A 393 -9.55 -8.38 -7.54
N GLY A 394 -8.21 -8.47 -7.61
CA GLY A 394 -7.50 -9.63 -7.05
C GLY A 394 -7.86 -9.87 -5.59
N TYR A 395 -7.90 -8.80 -4.79
CA TYR A 395 -8.37 -8.91 -3.41
C TYR A 395 -9.85 -9.27 -3.27
N PHE A 396 -10.72 -8.73 -4.12
CA PHE A 396 -12.14 -9.08 -4.15
C PHE A 396 -12.38 -10.56 -4.47
N LEU A 397 -11.59 -11.16 -5.36
CA LEU A 397 -11.73 -12.58 -5.72
C LEU A 397 -11.52 -13.49 -4.49
N HIS A 398 -10.65 -13.12 -3.56
CA HIS A 398 -10.53 -13.84 -2.28
C HIS A 398 -11.82 -13.76 -1.45
N TYR A 399 -12.42 -12.57 -1.36
CA TYR A 399 -13.70 -12.40 -0.68
C TYR A 399 -14.80 -13.22 -1.36
N TYR A 400 -14.89 -13.16 -2.69
CA TYR A 400 -15.83 -13.92 -3.50
C TYR A 400 -15.78 -15.43 -3.18
N HIS A 401 -14.60 -16.03 -3.07
CA HIS A 401 -14.47 -17.45 -2.69
C HIS A 401 -14.91 -17.77 -1.26
N SER A 402 -14.91 -16.77 -0.37
CA SER A 402 -15.30 -16.91 1.03
C SER A 402 -16.78 -16.72 1.31
N VAL A 403 -17.56 -16.24 0.32
CA VAL A 403 -18.98 -15.97 0.47
C VAL A 403 -19.80 -16.75 -0.55
N LYS A 404 -21.07 -16.99 -0.23
CA LYS A 404 -22.01 -17.55 -1.21
C LYS A 404 -22.60 -16.41 -2.01
N THR A 405 -22.45 -16.46 -3.32
CA THR A 405 -23.08 -15.56 -4.29
C THR A 405 -24.05 -16.34 -5.18
N SER A 406 -25.04 -15.65 -5.76
CA SER A 406 -25.95 -16.22 -6.76
C SER A 406 -25.38 -16.11 -8.19
N PHE A 407 -24.43 -15.21 -8.42
CA PHE A 407 -23.64 -15.16 -9.65
C PHE A 407 -22.37 -15.99 -9.52
N THR A 408 -21.77 -16.36 -10.67
CA THR A 408 -20.50 -17.06 -10.72
C THR A 408 -19.52 -16.34 -11.64
N ILE A 409 -18.24 -16.29 -11.25
CA ILE A 409 -17.16 -15.85 -12.13
C ILE A 409 -16.57 -17.08 -12.79
N GLY A 410 -16.79 -17.22 -14.09
CA GLY A 410 -16.51 -18.43 -14.83
C GLY A 410 -15.25 -18.40 -15.69
N ALA A 411 -14.67 -17.23 -15.94
CA ALA A 411 -13.44 -17.04 -16.69
C ALA A 411 -12.84 -15.65 -16.42
N ILE A 412 -11.52 -15.53 -16.57
CA ILE A 412 -10.78 -14.27 -16.57
C ILE A 412 -9.97 -14.19 -17.88
N ALA A 413 -10.05 -13.07 -18.57
CA ALA A 413 -9.18 -12.76 -19.70
C ALA A 413 -8.41 -11.47 -19.44
N LEU A 414 -7.13 -11.44 -19.82
CA LEU A 414 -6.20 -10.34 -19.56
C LEU A 414 -5.56 -9.91 -20.89
N LEU A 415 -5.34 -8.60 -21.08
CA LEU A 415 -4.63 -8.07 -22.25
C LEU A 415 -3.11 -7.98 -22.01
N GLU A 416 -2.67 -8.18 -20.78
CA GLU A 416 -1.27 -8.19 -20.41
C GLU A 416 -0.58 -9.46 -20.93
N ASP A 417 0.74 -9.39 -21.07
CA ASP A 417 1.54 -10.56 -21.38
C ASP A 417 1.66 -11.43 -20.11
N ILE A 418 0.98 -12.57 -20.12
CA ILE A 418 0.90 -13.47 -18.98
C ILE A 418 1.65 -14.77 -19.31
N PRO A 419 2.56 -15.24 -18.44
CA PRO A 419 3.26 -16.51 -18.65
C PRO A 419 2.31 -17.67 -18.96
N ALA A 420 2.72 -18.57 -19.87
CA ALA A 420 1.89 -19.70 -20.31
C ALA A 420 1.49 -20.65 -19.16
N GLN A 421 2.32 -20.74 -18.12
CA GLN A 421 2.04 -21.53 -16.91
C GLN A 421 0.82 -21.03 -16.13
N VAL A 422 0.46 -19.76 -16.27
CA VAL A 422 -0.67 -19.16 -15.56
C VAL A 422 -1.96 -19.53 -16.32
N THR A 423 -2.50 -20.70 -16.02
CA THR A 423 -3.76 -21.18 -16.59
C THR A 423 -4.99 -20.67 -15.83
N GLY A 424 -4.80 -20.03 -14.69
CA GLY A 424 -5.87 -19.46 -13.88
C GLY A 424 -5.36 -18.40 -12.91
N VAL A 425 -6.31 -17.60 -12.41
CA VAL A 425 -6.09 -16.56 -11.41
C VAL A 425 -6.98 -16.87 -10.22
N LEU A 426 -6.38 -17.11 -9.05
CA LEU A 426 -7.12 -17.39 -7.83
C LEU A 426 -8.18 -18.49 -7.98
N GLY A 427 -7.86 -19.56 -8.70
CA GLY A 427 -8.78 -20.69 -8.92
C GLY A 427 -9.86 -20.48 -9.99
N ILE A 428 -9.82 -19.37 -10.73
CA ILE A 428 -10.69 -19.10 -11.88
C ILE A 428 -9.87 -19.25 -13.15
N ASP A 429 -10.39 -19.97 -14.14
CA ASP A 429 -9.70 -20.25 -15.40
C ASP A 429 -9.35 -18.96 -16.16
N ARG A 430 -8.11 -18.90 -16.65
CA ARG A 430 -7.66 -17.87 -17.58
C ARG A 430 -7.95 -18.32 -19.00
N VAL A 431 -8.65 -17.50 -19.76
CA VAL A 431 -8.95 -17.75 -21.18
C VAL A 431 -8.34 -16.67 -22.07
N PRO A 432 -8.01 -16.98 -23.34
CA PRO A 432 -7.60 -15.95 -24.29
C PRO A 432 -8.72 -14.91 -24.49
N PRO A 433 -8.42 -13.60 -24.53
CA PRO A 433 -9.43 -12.55 -24.67
C PRO A 433 -10.43 -12.77 -25.81
N GLU A 434 -9.96 -13.17 -26.98
CA GLU A 434 -10.80 -13.41 -28.16
C GLU A 434 -11.90 -14.47 -27.93
N THR A 435 -11.68 -15.41 -27.02
CA THR A 435 -12.67 -16.46 -26.69
C THR A 435 -13.88 -15.91 -25.95
N LEU A 436 -13.77 -14.71 -25.34
CA LEU A 436 -14.91 -14.06 -24.71
C LEU A 436 -15.94 -13.54 -25.73
N ALA A 437 -15.62 -13.47 -27.03
CA ALA A 437 -16.61 -13.13 -28.07
C ALA A 437 -17.79 -14.11 -28.08
N ASP A 438 -17.52 -15.39 -27.82
CA ASP A 438 -18.52 -16.46 -27.76
C ASP A 438 -19.15 -16.62 -26.36
N TRP A 439 -18.70 -15.82 -25.37
CA TRP A 439 -19.22 -15.89 -24.00
C TRP A 439 -20.69 -15.46 -23.96
N GLN A 440 -21.54 -16.37 -23.46
CA GLN A 440 -23.00 -16.15 -23.45
C GLN A 440 -23.48 -15.24 -22.32
N GLY A 441 -22.64 -14.99 -21.31
CA GLY A 441 -22.96 -14.18 -20.14
C GLY A 441 -22.43 -12.74 -20.20
N PRO A 442 -22.54 -12.01 -19.08
CA PRO A 442 -21.92 -10.68 -18.94
C PRO A 442 -20.40 -10.77 -18.96
N ILE A 443 -19.76 -9.73 -19.50
CA ILE A 443 -18.31 -9.52 -19.51
C ILE A 443 -18.03 -8.24 -18.71
N LEU A 444 -17.34 -8.36 -17.59
CA LEU A 444 -17.00 -7.21 -16.73
C LEU A 444 -15.59 -6.73 -17.00
N VAL A 445 -15.47 -5.55 -17.58
CA VAL A 445 -14.20 -4.86 -17.73
C VAL A 445 -13.73 -4.40 -16.36
N SER A 446 -12.58 -4.86 -15.93
CA SER A 446 -11.93 -4.37 -14.72
C SER A 446 -10.46 -4.10 -14.95
N CYS A 447 -10.11 -2.83 -15.03
CA CYS A 447 -8.74 -2.38 -15.28
C CYS A 447 -8.52 -1.02 -14.63
N ASP A 448 -7.25 -0.60 -14.53
CA ASP A 448 -6.93 0.73 -14.03
C ASP A 448 -7.36 1.81 -15.03
N SER A 449 -7.63 3.00 -14.52
CA SER A 449 -8.19 4.10 -15.31
C SER A 449 -7.33 4.54 -16.50
N ARG A 450 -6.02 4.26 -16.51
CA ARG A 450 -5.14 4.57 -17.65
C ARG A 450 -5.25 3.53 -18.76
N SER A 451 -5.49 2.27 -18.40
CA SER A 451 -5.68 1.17 -19.35
C SER A 451 -7.13 1.06 -19.84
N PHE A 452 -8.07 1.77 -19.21
CA PHE A 452 -9.49 1.70 -19.55
C PHE A 452 -9.79 1.94 -21.03
N GLY A 453 -9.14 2.90 -21.68
CA GLY A 453 -9.28 3.14 -23.13
C GLY A 453 -8.92 1.89 -23.94
N ARG A 454 -7.72 1.34 -23.71
CA ARG A 454 -7.21 0.13 -24.38
C ARG A 454 -8.16 -1.06 -24.22
N TYR A 455 -8.64 -1.30 -23.01
CA TYR A 455 -9.59 -2.38 -22.73
C TYR A 455 -10.93 -2.17 -23.43
N MET A 456 -11.47 -0.95 -23.38
CA MET A 456 -12.75 -0.63 -24.01
C MET A 456 -12.68 -0.60 -25.55
N ASP A 457 -11.53 -0.24 -26.13
CA ASP A 457 -11.30 -0.34 -27.58
C ASP A 457 -11.34 -1.82 -27.99
N TYR A 458 -10.56 -2.67 -27.34
CA TYR A 458 -10.57 -4.12 -27.62
C TYR A 458 -11.96 -4.73 -27.46
N ALA A 459 -12.67 -4.38 -26.38
CA ALA A 459 -14.02 -4.89 -26.13
C ALA A 459 -15.01 -4.46 -27.23
N ARG A 460 -14.92 -3.22 -27.73
CA ARG A 460 -15.77 -2.71 -28.81
C ARG A 460 -15.53 -3.42 -30.14
N ASP A 461 -14.27 -3.76 -30.40
CA ASP A 461 -13.88 -4.41 -31.66
C ASP A 461 -14.18 -5.91 -31.65
N THR A 462 -14.28 -6.53 -30.47
CA THR A 462 -14.30 -8.00 -30.33
C THR A 462 -15.61 -8.54 -29.75
N TYR A 463 -16.27 -7.82 -28.84
CA TYR A 463 -17.39 -8.35 -28.06
C TYR A 463 -18.72 -7.66 -28.39
N PRO A 464 -19.86 -8.35 -28.19
CA PRO A 464 -21.17 -7.72 -28.18
C PRO A 464 -21.28 -6.74 -27.01
N MET A 465 -21.31 -5.44 -27.29
CA MET A 465 -21.26 -4.40 -26.26
C MET A 465 -22.47 -4.38 -25.31
N ASP A 466 -23.59 -4.99 -25.68
CA ASP A 466 -24.75 -5.21 -24.80
C ASP A 466 -24.45 -6.17 -23.63
N ARG A 467 -23.38 -6.96 -23.73
CA ARG A 467 -22.91 -7.88 -22.67
C ARG A 467 -21.81 -7.28 -21.80
N VAL A 468 -21.25 -6.14 -22.20
CA VAL A 468 -20.08 -5.54 -21.54
C VAL A 468 -20.52 -4.55 -20.47
N ALA A 469 -20.06 -4.74 -19.25
CA ALA A 469 -20.20 -3.78 -18.15
C ALA A 469 -18.85 -3.50 -17.50
N VAL A 470 -18.77 -2.49 -16.63
CA VAL A 470 -17.51 -2.05 -15.99
C VAL A 470 -17.60 -2.29 -14.49
N LEU A 471 -16.58 -2.94 -13.92
CA LEU A 471 -16.43 -3.15 -12.47
C LEU A 471 -15.15 -2.47 -12.00
N SER A 472 -15.29 -1.45 -11.15
CA SER A 472 -14.16 -0.72 -10.56
C SER A 472 -14.43 -0.36 -9.10
N SER A 473 -13.41 -0.47 -8.26
CA SER A 473 -13.44 -0.09 -6.84
C SER A 473 -13.89 1.34 -6.66
N ASP A 474 -13.25 2.22 -7.40
CA ASP A 474 -13.47 3.65 -7.30
C ASP A 474 -14.90 4.02 -7.74
N THR A 475 -15.46 3.31 -8.72
CA THR A 475 -16.82 3.58 -9.19
C THR A 475 -17.89 3.03 -8.25
N VAL A 476 -17.60 1.93 -7.53
CA VAL A 476 -18.49 1.35 -6.52
C VAL A 476 -18.44 2.12 -5.20
N GLU A 477 -17.32 2.79 -4.90
CA GLU A 477 -17.18 3.65 -3.72
C GLU A 477 -17.67 5.09 -3.93
N ALA A 478 -17.73 5.57 -5.17
CA ALA A 478 -18.17 6.93 -5.47
C ALA A 478 -19.64 7.17 -5.10
N ASP A 479 -19.90 8.23 -4.33
CA ASP A 479 -21.24 8.75 -4.00
C ASP A 479 -21.89 9.48 -5.19
N VAL A 480 -21.97 8.79 -6.33
CA VAL A 480 -22.67 9.32 -7.51
C VAL A 480 -24.14 9.61 -7.20
N PRO A 481 -24.91 8.74 -6.50
CA PRO A 481 -26.31 9.04 -6.18
C PRO A 481 -26.48 10.32 -5.35
N GLY A 482 -25.69 10.49 -4.28
CA GLY A 482 -25.77 11.68 -3.45
C GLY A 482 -25.32 12.94 -4.19
N VAL A 483 -24.30 12.86 -5.04
CA VAL A 483 -23.91 14.00 -5.89
C VAL A 483 -25.03 14.37 -6.87
N LEU A 484 -25.65 13.39 -7.54
CA LEU A 484 -26.76 13.65 -8.47
C LEU A 484 -27.97 14.30 -7.77
N GLU A 485 -28.27 13.90 -6.53
CA GLU A 485 -29.30 14.54 -5.71
C GLU A 485 -28.94 16.00 -5.39
N ARG A 486 -27.66 16.27 -5.06
CA ARG A 486 -27.19 17.63 -4.76
C ARG A 486 -27.21 18.57 -5.97
N VAL A 487 -26.84 18.09 -7.16
CA VAL A 487 -26.75 18.94 -8.36
C VAL A 487 -28.07 19.06 -9.14
N GLY A 488 -28.95 18.06 -9.05
CA GLY A 488 -30.19 18.02 -9.84
C GLY A 488 -29.94 18.16 -11.36
N ASP A 489 -30.71 19.03 -12.02
CA ASP A 489 -30.60 19.30 -13.47
C ASP A 489 -29.65 20.46 -13.81
N ALA A 490 -28.95 21.02 -12.82
CA ALA A 490 -28.04 22.15 -13.02
C ALA A 490 -26.91 21.79 -14.02
N PRO A 491 -26.48 22.72 -14.89
CA PRO A 491 -25.29 22.54 -15.70
C PRO A 491 -24.08 22.22 -14.83
N VAL A 492 -23.41 21.09 -15.09
CA VAL A 492 -22.22 20.68 -14.34
C VAL A 492 -20.99 20.59 -15.24
N VAL A 493 -19.84 20.92 -14.67
CA VAL A 493 -18.53 20.56 -15.22
C VAL A 493 -17.99 19.33 -14.48
N LEU A 494 -17.50 18.35 -15.23
CA LEU A 494 -16.74 17.25 -14.62
C LEU A 494 -15.25 17.58 -14.62
N PHE A 495 -14.62 17.63 -13.45
CA PHE A 495 -13.19 17.87 -13.34
C PHE A 495 -12.40 16.55 -13.45
N GLY A 496 -11.68 16.40 -14.54
CA GLY A 496 -10.95 15.21 -14.97
C GLY A 496 -11.38 14.82 -16.37
N ALA A 497 -10.57 15.08 -17.40
CA ALA A 497 -10.85 14.69 -18.79
C ALA A 497 -10.01 13.47 -19.16
N GLY A 498 -10.26 12.33 -18.51
CA GLY A 498 -9.45 11.12 -18.65
C GLY A 498 -10.21 9.85 -18.33
N GLY A 499 -9.49 8.73 -18.32
CA GLY A 499 -10.11 7.41 -18.23
C GLY A 499 -10.96 7.18 -16.97
N PHE A 500 -10.63 7.82 -15.84
CA PHE A 500 -11.45 7.67 -14.63
C PHE A 500 -12.86 8.28 -14.78
N SER A 501 -12.98 9.46 -15.39
CA SER A 501 -14.29 10.04 -15.72
C SER A 501 -15.03 9.20 -16.75
N ALA A 502 -14.34 8.66 -17.76
CA ALA A 502 -14.96 7.73 -18.72
C ALA A 502 -15.50 6.47 -18.01
N MET A 503 -14.76 5.92 -17.04
CA MET A 503 -15.21 4.80 -16.22
C MET A 503 -16.46 5.15 -15.44
N LEU A 504 -16.49 6.28 -14.71
CA LEU A 504 -17.65 6.74 -13.94
C LEU A 504 -18.89 6.89 -14.84
N LEU A 505 -18.75 7.52 -16.00
CA LEU A 505 -19.86 7.75 -16.94
C LEU A 505 -20.44 6.45 -17.51
N ARG A 506 -19.62 5.40 -17.63
CA ARG A 506 -20.01 4.09 -18.17
C ARG A 506 -20.52 3.11 -17.10
N SER A 507 -20.02 3.22 -15.87
CA SER A 507 -20.29 2.27 -14.78
C SER A 507 -21.33 2.76 -13.77
N THR A 508 -21.69 4.05 -13.80
CA THR A 508 -22.60 4.68 -12.85
C THR A 508 -23.66 5.53 -13.55
N HIS A 509 -24.55 6.12 -12.76
CA HIS A 509 -25.55 7.07 -13.27
C HIS A 509 -25.03 8.49 -13.48
N LEU A 510 -23.72 8.75 -13.34
CA LEU A 510 -23.15 10.10 -13.47
C LEU A 510 -23.46 10.74 -14.84
N SER A 511 -23.61 9.93 -15.88
CA SER A 511 -24.02 10.37 -17.22
C SER A 511 -25.41 11.01 -17.29
N ARG A 512 -26.24 10.87 -16.25
CA ARG A 512 -27.54 11.57 -16.12
C ARG A 512 -27.40 13.03 -15.73
N ALA A 513 -26.26 13.45 -15.19
CA ALA A 513 -26.04 14.87 -14.89
C ALA A 513 -26.04 15.70 -16.19
N ASN A 514 -26.44 16.97 -16.10
CA ASN A 514 -26.42 17.91 -17.21
C ASN A 514 -24.97 18.39 -17.50
N ILE A 515 -24.14 17.49 -18.03
CA ILE A 515 -22.72 17.73 -18.27
C ILE A 515 -22.56 18.67 -19.47
N VAL A 516 -22.07 19.89 -19.21
CA VAL A 516 -21.86 20.92 -20.23
C VAL A 516 -20.41 20.99 -20.71
N ALA A 517 -19.44 20.66 -19.86
CA ALA A 517 -18.03 20.60 -20.21
C ALA A 517 -17.24 19.68 -19.26
N PHE A 518 -15.99 19.40 -19.62
CA PHE A 518 -14.98 18.84 -18.73
C PHE A 518 -13.94 19.91 -18.39
N SER A 519 -13.20 19.70 -17.31
CA SER A 519 -12.00 20.49 -16.99
C SER A 519 -10.84 19.58 -16.61
N ASP A 520 -9.60 20.02 -16.77
CA ASP A 520 -8.42 19.24 -16.40
C ASP A 520 -7.25 20.18 -16.10
N ASN A 521 -6.30 19.75 -15.27
CA ASN A 521 -5.07 20.51 -15.01
C ASN A 521 -4.07 20.40 -16.17
N ASP A 522 -4.22 19.41 -17.05
CA ASP A 522 -3.42 19.27 -18.25
C ASP A 522 -3.81 20.30 -19.32
N LYS A 523 -2.95 21.30 -19.48
CA LYS A 523 -3.10 22.38 -20.48
C LYS A 523 -3.21 21.86 -21.91
N ALA A 524 -2.61 20.70 -22.22
CA ALA A 524 -2.68 20.12 -23.56
C ALA A 524 -4.11 19.70 -23.95
N LYS A 525 -4.99 19.51 -22.96
CA LYS A 525 -6.40 19.14 -23.20
C LYS A 525 -7.30 20.35 -23.39
N TRP A 526 -6.89 21.55 -23.02
CA TRP A 526 -7.77 22.73 -23.09
C TRP A 526 -8.14 23.07 -24.53
N GLY A 527 -9.42 23.32 -24.79
CA GLY A 527 -9.95 23.55 -26.13
C GLY A 527 -10.19 22.28 -26.95
N THR A 528 -9.82 21.11 -26.44
CA THR A 528 -10.15 19.82 -27.06
C THR A 528 -11.55 19.35 -26.67
N ARG A 529 -11.95 18.16 -27.14
CA ARG A 529 -13.21 17.50 -26.77
C ARG A 529 -12.94 16.16 -26.08
N PHE A 530 -13.74 15.87 -25.06
CA PHE A 530 -13.74 14.61 -24.33
C PHE A 530 -15.19 14.15 -24.13
N GLU A 531 -15.50 12.88 -24.45
CA GLU A 531 -16.87 12.33 -24.47
C GLU A 531 -17.88 13.26 -25.19
N GLY A 532 -17.45 13.90 -26.29
CA GLY A 532 -18.28 14.80 -27.11
C GLY A 532 -18.55 16.19 -26.50
N LYS A 533 -17.91 16.55 -25.37
CA LYS A 533 -18.04 17.85 -24.70
C LYS A 533 -16.71 18.61 -24.69
N PRO A 534 -16.71 19.95 -24.66
CA PRO A 534 -15.47 20.73 -24.63
C PRO A 534 -14.72 20.52 -23.31
N VAL A 535 -13.39 20.58 -23.36
CA VAL A 535 -12.52 20.63 -22.19
C VAL A 535 -12.06 22.06 -21.96
N VAL A 536 -12.43 22.66 -20.83
CA VAL A 536 -12.14 24.05 -20.49
C VAL A 536 -11.07 24.15 -19.40
N ALA A 537 -10.30 25.24 -19.41
CA ALA A 537 -9.35 25.51 -18.35
C ALA A 537 -10.08 25.67 -17.00
N PRO A 538 -9.47 25.25 -15.85
CA PRO A 538 -10.08 25.39 -14.53
C PRO A 538 -10.57 26.81 -14.23
N ALA A 539 -9.81 27.82 -14.65
CA ALA A 539 -10.15 29.23 -14.45
C ALA A 539 -11.48 29.65 -15.11
N LEU A 540 -11.89 28.96 -16.18
CA LEU A 540 -13.08 29.27 -16.97
C LEU A 540 -14.31 28.47 -16.54
N ILE A 541 -14.20 27.56 -15.55
CA ILE A 541 -15.34 26.76 -15.08
C ILE A 541 -16.54 27.64 -14.69
N PRO A 542 -16.38 28.73 -13.91
CA PRO A 542 -17.53 29.57 -13.51
C PRO A 542 -18.24 30.28 -14.65
N GLU A 543 -17.64 30.37 -15.84
CA GLU A 543 -18.27 30.94 -17.03
C GLU A 543 -19.21 29.93 -17.71
N VAL A 544 -19.07 28.64 -17.39
CA VAL A 544 -19.76 27.53 -18.05
C VAL A 544 -20.75 26.83 -17.11
N ALA A 545 -20.44 26.72 -15.82
CA ALA A 545 -21.28 26.09 -14.82
C ALA A 545 -21.04 26.68 -13.40
N ARG A 546 -22.05 26.60 -12.55
CA ARG A 546 -21.92 26.89 -11.10
C ARG A 546 -21.52 25.66 -10.29
N ASP A 547 -21.65 24.47 -10.85
CA ASP A 547 -21.40 23.21 -10.18
C ASP A 547 -20.27 22.45 -10.87
N VAL A 548 -19.31 21.97 -10.08
CA VAL A 548 -18.23 21.11 -10.56
C VAL A 548 -18.18 19.82 -9.74
N ILE A 549 -18.12 18.68 -10.42
CA ILE A 549 -17.96 17.37 -9.79
C ILE A 549 -16.53 16.91 -10.02
N VAL A 550 -15.78 16.68 -8.94
CA VAL A 550 -14.39 16.24 -9.01
C VAL A 550 -14.32 14.75 -9.28
N CYS A 551 -13.88 14.39 -10.49
CA CYS A 551 -13.75 13.02 -10.96
C CYS A 551 -12.28 12.58 -10.87
N SER A 552 -11.76 12.42 -9.65
CA SER A 552 -10.38 11.95 -9.43
C SER A 552 -10.22 11.33 -8.05
N ARG A 553 -10.04 10.00 -7.94
CA ARG A 553 -9.80 9.35 -6.64
C ARG A 553 -8.51 9.81 -5.95
N ALA A 554 -7.44 9.95 -6.72
CA ALA A 554 -6.09 10.20 -6.19
C ALA A 554 -5.84 11.65 -5.78
N TYR A 555 -6.61 12.61 -6.31
CA TYR A 555 -6.38 14.04 -6.13
C TYR A 555 -7.67 14.81 -5.79
N GLU A 556 -8.72 14.11 -5.35
CA GLU A 556 -10.03 14.73 -5.13
C GLU A 556 -9.94 15.94 -4.22
N TYR A 557 -9.33 15.75 -3.05
CA TYR A 557 -9.18 16.77 -2.03
C TYR A 557 -8.37 17.97 -2.53
N ASP A 558 -7.23 17.73 -3.17
CA ASP A 558 -6.36 18.79 -3.69
C ASP A 558 -7.04 19.61 -4.79
N ILE A 559 -7.74 18.94 -5.71
CA ILE A 559 -8.51 19.59 -6.78
C ILE A 559 -9.65 20.40 -6.18
N ALA A 560 -10.43 19.79 -5.28
CA ALA A 560 -11.59 20.44 -4.66
C ALA A 560 -11.17 21.70 -3.91
N ARG A 561 -10.11 21.62 -3.09
CA ARG A 561 -9.54 22.76 -2.38
C ARG A 561 -9.01 23.82 -3.34
N SER A 562 -8.32 23.41 -4.40
CA SER A 562 -7.79 24.37 -5.39
C SER A 562 -8.91 25.16 -6.08
N LEU A 563 -10.01 24.48 -6.44
CA LEU A 563 -11.17 25.12 -7.04
C LEU A 563 -11.88 26.05 -6.05
N GLN A 564 -12.08 25.60 -4.82
CA GLN A 564 -12.68 26.42 -3.76
C GLN A 564 -11.85 27.68 -3.49
N ASN A 565 -10.52 27.56 -3.42
CA ASN A 565 -9.64 28.71 -3.21
C ASN A 565 -9.64 29.68 -4.39
N ALA A 566 -9.71 29.18 -5.62
CA ALA A 566 -9.67 30.01 -6.83
C ALA A 566 -11.01 30.73 -7.11
N HIS A 567 -12.12 30.11 -6.73
CA HIS A 567 -13.45 30.54 -7.17
C HIS A 567 -14.38 30.97 -6.03
N GLY A 568 -14.13 30.53 -4.79
CA GLY A 568 -14.97 30.81 -3.63
C GLY A 568 -16.42 30.40 -3.88
N ASP A 569 -17.36 31.21 -3.44
CA ASP A 569 -18.81 30.95 -3.57
C ASP A 569 -19.34 31.01 -5.01
N ARG A 570 -18.49 31.36 -6.00
CA ARG A 570 -18.87 31.34 -7.42
C ARG A 570 -18.98 29.93 -7.99
N LEU A 571 -18.47 28.93 -7.28
CA LEU A 571 -18.40 27.55 -7.74
C LEU A 571 -18.69 26.59 -6.59
N ALA A 572 -19.77 25.81 -6.70
CA ALA A 572 -20.07 24.71 -5.82
C ALA A 572 -19.24 23.49 -6.24
N VAL A 573 -18.39 23.00 -5.33
CA VAL A 573 -17.48 21.88 -5.57
C VAL A 573 -18.05 20.62 -4.91
N HIS A 574 -18.33 19.60 -5.72
CA HIS A 574 -18.88 18.33 -5.28
C HIS A 574 -17.80 17.24 -5.37
N THR A 575 -17.59 16.52 -4.28
CA THR A 575 -16.72 15.35 -4.22
C THR A 575 -17.55 14.06 -4.28
N LEU A 576 -16.98 13.03 -4.89
CA LEU A 576 -17.52 11.68 -5.00
C LEU A 576 -17.05 10.78 -3.87
N PHE A 577 -15.93 11.10 -3.21
CA PHE A 577 -15.45 10.34 -2.08
C PHE A 577 -15.52 11.16 -0.78
N SER A 578 -15.79 10.45 0.32
CA SER A 578 -15.94 10.99 1.67
C SER A 578 -14.81 10.55 2.58
#